data_AF-A0A9P9CH17-F1
#
_entry.id   AF-A0A9P9CH17-F1
#
_cell.length_a   1.000
_cell.length_b   1.000
_cell.length_c   1.000
_cell.angle_alpha   90.00
_cell.angle_beta   90.00
_cell.angle_gamma   90.00
#
_symmetry.space_group_name_H-M   'P 1'
#
loop_
_entity.id
_entity.type
_entity.pdbx_description
1 polymer ?
#
loop_
_entity_poly.entity_id
_entity_poly.type
_entity_poly.pdbx_seq_one_letter_code
_entity_poly.pdbx_strand_id
1 'polypeptide(L)'
;MFLWAITNPERDSALENDTVLHEHTHGIMNRLTGGGTGECLQSDEAGGMGEVWSDSIAFWMQQTADTVSDYTMGSFVVNDAKGIQSHPYNTSKTVNPYTVRDARTKNEVHDIGEIWANMLTNVYAALVGTSGFDVKAHSDASLTTGNAVWLHLFIDALALQPCTPTFITARDAWIQTDKNLYNGANACTLWSAFASRGIDQGTTSARKDNADVPAECSASGTGQPPVPTTTTSDVPEPTATTTTSDDESAPTETFDPTDPQNPENHEHPQDPSECTD
;
A
#
# COMPACT_ATOMS: atom_id res chain seq x y z
N MET A 1 -18.26 -6.55 -5.86
CA MET A 1 -19.08 -5.53 -5.17
C MET A 1 -20.44 -6.12 -4.82
N PHE A 2 -20.92 -5.89 -3.61
CA PHE A 2 -22.16 -6.46 -3.08
C PHE A 2 -23.07 -5.41 -2.41
N LEU A 3 -24.35 -5.75 -2.26
CA LEU A 3 -25.25 -5.08 -1.32
C LEU A 3 -24.95 -5.56 0.10
N TRP A 4 -24.82 -4.63 1.03
CA TRP A 4 -24.61 -4.92 2.45
C TRP A 4 -25.93 -4.84 3.20
N ALA A 5 -26.36 -5.98 3.74
CA ALA A 5 -27.66 -6.16 4.40
C ALA A 5 -27.68 -5.80 5.89
N ILE A 6 -26.65 -5.11 6.40
CA ILE A 6 -26.51 -4.72 7.81
C ILE A 6 -27.19 -3.38 8.15
N THR A 7 -27.74 -2.68 7.15
CA THR A 7 -28.52 -1.45 7.31
C THR A 7 -29.90 -1.58 6.66
N ASN A 8 -30.84 -0.69 7.02
CA ASN A 8 -32.14 -0.58 6.35
C ASN A 8 -32.43 0.90 5.98
N PRO A 9 -32.49 1.26 4.68
CA PRO A 9 -32.25 0.39 3.52
C PRO A 9 -30.82 -0.17 3.48
N GLU A 10 -30.64 -1.27 2.75
CA GLU A 10 -29.31 -1.85 2.47
C GLU A 10 -28.41 -0.81 1.78
N ARG A 11 -27.10 -0.92 1.96
CA ARG A 11 -26.13 -0.03 1.34
C ARG A 11 -25.31 -0.76 0.29
N ASP A 12 -25.21 -0.17 -0.88
CA ASP A 12 -24.42 -0.71 -1.99
C ASP A 12 -22.95 -0.30 -1.83
N SER A 13 -22.06 -1.29 -1.71
CA SER A 13 -20.62 -1.06 -1.60
C SER A 13 -20.02 -0.37 -2.83
N ALA A 14 -20.70 -0.40 -3.98
CA ALA A 14 -20.30 0.39 -5.15
C ALA A 14 -20.39 1.92 -4.94
N LEU A 15 -21.08 2.38 -3.89
CA LEU A 15 -21.16 3.80 -3.52
C LEU A 15 -20.10 4.21 -2.48
N GLU A 16 -19.31 3.26 -1.99
CA GLU A 16 -18.20 3.51 -1.08
C GLU A 16 -16.88 3.42 -1.86
N ASN A 17 -16.27 4.58 -2.13
CA ASN A 17 -15.08 4.66 -2.98
C ASN A 17 -13.91 3.82 -2.44
N ASP A 18 -13.78 3.72 -1.12
CA ASP A 18 -12.69 2.97 -0.52
C ASP A 18 -12.75 1.47 -0.83
N THR A 19 -13.95 0.90 -0.84
CA THR A 19 -14.17 -0.52 -1.14
C THR A 19 -13.82 -0.80 -2.60
N VAL A 20 -14.26 0.06 -3.53
CA VAL A 20 -13.92 -0.10 -4.96
C VAL A 20 -12.40 0.00 -5.19
N LEU A 21 -11.74 0.95 -4.52
CA LEU A 21 -10.28 1.11 -4.59
C LEU A 21 -9.55 -0.09 -4.00
N HIS A 22 -10.07 -0.63 -2.90
CA HIS A 22 -9.54 -1.80 -2.24
C HIS A 22 -9.54 -2.99 -3.20
N GLU A 23 -10.72 -3.38 -3.71
CA GLU A 23 -10.86 -4.50 -4.65
C GLU A 23 -10.00 -4.33 -5.91
N HIS A 24 -9.91 -3.11 -6.44
CA HIS A 24 -9.07 -2.83 -7.59
C HIS A 24 -7.58 -3.05 -7.29
N THR A 25 -7.16 -2.71 -6.07
CA THR A 25 -5.76 -2.84 -5.64
C THR A 25 -5.35 -4.30 -5.50
N HIS A 26 -6.25 -5.23 -5.12
CA HIS A 26 -5.97 -6.68 -5.21
C HIS A 26 -5.45 -7.08 -6.58
N GLY A 27 -6.09 -6.57 -7.64
CA GLY A 27 -5.69 -6.84 -9.02
C GLY A 27 -4.31 -6.30 -9.39
N ILE A 28 -3.91 -5.16 -8.81
CA ILE A 28 -2.59 -4.54 -9.01
C ILE A 28 -1.53 -5.37 -8.28
N MET A 29 -1.70 -5.61 -6.99
CA MET A 29 -0.66 -6.24 -6.17
C MET A 29 -0.38 -7.69 -6.55
N ASN A 30 -1.40 -8.46 -6.94
CA ASN A 30 -1.23 -9.85 -7.39
C ASN A 30 -0.49 -9.93 -8.73
N ARG A 31 -0.61 -8.90 -9.57
CA ARG A 31 0.11 -8.79 -10.85
C ARG A 31 1.54 -8.26 -10.72
N LEU A 32 1.85 -7.51 -9.67
CA LEU A 32 3.20 -6.97 -9.47
C LEU A 32 4.06 -7.90 -8.61
N THR A 33 3.48 -8.44 -7.53
CA THR A 33 4.25 -9.23 -6.55
C THR A 33 4.80 -10.51 -7.16
N GLY A 34 6.08 -10.78 -6.92
CA GLY A 34 6.75 -12.02 -7.32
C GLY A 34 6.80 -12.27 -8.83
N GLY A 35 6.67 -11.22 -9.64
CA GLY A 35 6.74 -11.31 -11.11
C GLY A 35 5.41 -11.60 -11.80
N GLY A 36 4.28 -11.40 -11.10
CA GLY A 36 2.95 -11.35 -11.73
C GLY A 36 2.29 -12.69 -12.00
N THR A 37 2.58 -13.69 -11.18
CA THR A 37 1.94 -15.01 -11.27
C THR A 37 0.50 -15.02 -10.75
N GLY A 38 0.11 -14.04 -9.92
CA GLY A 38 -1.16 -14.06 -9.16
C GLY A 38 -1.13 -14.94 -7.91
N GLU A 39 -0.09 -15.72 -7.70
CA GLU A 39 -0.01 -16.79 -6.68
C GLU A 39 0.89 -16.42 -5.49
N CYS A 40 1.33 -15.17 -5.42
CA CYS A 40 2.40 -14.79 -4.50
C CYS A 40 1.95 -14.24 -3.15
N LEU A 41 0.66 -14.02 -2.94
CA LEU A 41 0.09 -13.45 -1.72
C LEU A 41 -0.83 -14.42 -0.97
N GLN A 42 -0.47 -15.70 -0.95
CA GLN A 42 -1.35 -16.79 -0.48
C GLN A 42 -1.10 -17.25 0.97
N SER A 43 0.06 -16.96 1.56
CA SER A 43 0.34 -17.27 2.97
C SER A 43 -0.28 -16.23 3.90
N ASP A 44 -0.65 -16.58 5.13
CA ASP A 44 -1.28 -15.65 6.11
C ASP A 44 -0.62 -14.26 6.19
N GLU A 45 0.72 -14.17 6.28
CA GLU A 45 1.41 -12.88 6.34
C GLU A 45 1.37 -12.10 5.02
N ALA A 46 1.60 -12.80 3.90
CA ALA A 46 1.56 -12.20 2.56
C ALA A 46 0.13 -11.81 2.14
N GLY A 47 -0.85 -12.66 2.40
CA GLY A 47 -2.26 -12.41 2.18
C GLY A 47 -2.80 -11.32 3.09
N GLY A 48 -2.36 -11.26 4.35
CA GLY A 48 -2.69 -10.15 5.24
C GLY A 48 -2.11 -8.82 4.79
N MET A 49 -0.85 -8.78 4.33
CA MET A 49 -0.37 -7.58 3.60
C MET A 49 -1.20 -7.33 2.34
N GLY A 50 -1.68 -8.39 1.70
CA GLY A 50 -2.55 -8.37 0.54
C GLY A 50 -3.82 -7.54 0.74
N GLU A 51 -4.64 -7.94 1.69
CA GLU A 51 -5.87 -7.24 2.09
C GLU A 51 -5.62 -5.76 2.40
N VAL A 52 -4.42 -5.43 2.90
CA VAL A 52 -4.23 -4.13 3.55
C VAL A 52 -3.25 -3.18 2.82
N TRP A 53 -2.57 -3.67 1.77
CA TRP A 53 -2.07 -2.80 0.69
C TRP A 53 -3.24 -2.10 0.00
N SER A 54 -4.35 -2.80 -0.19
CA SER A 54 -5.59 -2.29 -0.77
C SER A 54 -6.16 -1.11 0.04
N ASP A 55 -6.26 -1.29 1.35
CA ASP A 55 -6.59 -0.23 2.31
C ASP A 55 -5.64 0.97 2.25
N SER A 56 -4.35 0.73 2.06
CA SER A 56 -3.33 1.79 2.05
C SER A 56 -3.48 2.72 0.83
N ILE A 57 -3.91 2.19 -0.33
CA ILE A 57 -4.23 3.01 -1.51
C ILE A 57 -5.50 3.84 -1.26
N ALA A 58 -6.53 3.24 -0.65
CA ALA A 58 -7.75 3.94 -0.32
C ALA A 58 -7.49 5.08 0.70
N PHE A 59 -6.66 4.80 1.71
CA PHE A 59 -6.13 5.80 2.64
C PHE A 59 -5.42 6.95 1.90
N TRP A 60 -4.48 6.62 1.00
CA TRP A 60 -3.71 7.62 0.25
C TRP A 60 -4.61 8.52 -0.60
N MET A 61 -5.58 7.92 -1.32
CA MET A 61 -6.55 8.63 -2.14
C MET A 61 -7.44 9.59 -1.33
N GLN A 62 -7.71 9.28 -0.06
CA GLN A 62 -8.55 10.08 0.81
C GLN A 62 -7.84 11.32 1.38
N GLN A 63 -6.50 11.36 1.37
CA GLN A 63 -5.74 12.49 1.90
C GLN A 63 -5.81 13.70 0.96
N THR A 64 -6.15 14.86 1.50
CA THR A 64 -6.39 16.10 0.72
C THR A 64 -5.49 17.27 1.12
N ALA A 65 -4.67 17.11 2.15
CA ALA A 65 -3.77 18.12 2.68
C ALA A 65 -2.51 17.49 3.29
N ASP A 66 -1.56 18.35 3.68
CA ASP A 66 -0.36 17.97 4.43
C ASP A 66 -0.65 17.41 5.84
N THR A 67 -1.79 17.79 6.42
CA THR A 67 -2.30 17.21 7.65
C THR A 67 -2.85 15.82 7.36
N VAL A 68 -2.15 14.80 7.84
CA VAL A 68 -2.58 13.41 7.72
C VAL A 68 -3.81 13.19 8.59
N SER A 69 -4.93 12.94 7.93
CA SER A 69 -6.21 12.66 8.59
C SER A 69 -6.32 11.18 8.93
N ASP A 70 -6.90 10.89 10.09
CA ASP A 70 -7.34 9.56 10.49
C ASP A 70 -8.25 8.96 9.41
N TYR A 71 -8.16 7.65 9.23
CA TYR A 71 -8.89 6.95 8.19
C TYR A 71 -9.47 5.64 8.69
N THR A 72 -10.66 5.33 8.20
CA THR A 72 -11.45 4.14 8.49
C THR A 72 -12.06 3.64 7.18
N MET A 73 -12.01 2.34 6.94
CA MET A 73 -12.64 1.72 5.76
C MET A 73 -14.11 1.42 5.96
N GLY A 74 -14.91 1.55 4.89
CA GLY A 74 -16.25 0.98 4.80
C GLY A 74 -17.28 1.62 5.73
N SER A 75 -17.02 2.84 6.20
CA SER A 75 -17.86 3.51 7.20
C SER A 75 -19.30 3.73 6.72
N PHE A 76 -19.49 3.96 5.42
CA PHE A 76 -20.82 4.04 4.84
C PHE A 76 -21.47 2.66 4.77
N VAL A 77 -20.85 1.61 4.23
CA VAL A 77 -21.51 0.28 4.13
C VAL A 77 -21.91 -0.30 5.49
N VAL A 78 -21.12 -0.05 6.55
CA VAL A 78 -21.45 -0.50 7.92
C VAL A 78 -22.28 0.47 8.75
N ASN A 79 -22.49 1.69 8.27
CA ASN A 79 -23.15 2.75 9.02
C ASN A 79 -22.57 2.99 10.43
N ASP A 80 -21.26 2.88 10.54
CA ASP A 80 -20.50 3.21 11.74
C ASP A 80 -19.29 4.04 11.30
N ALA A 81 -19.11 5.21 11.92
CA ALA A 81 -17.96 6.07 11.66
C ALA A 81 -16.62 5.43 12.07
N LYS A 82 -16.64 4.31 12.81
CA LYS A 82 -15.45 3.52 13.12
C LYS A 82 -14.98 2.64 11.97
N GLY A 83 -15.84 2.38 10.98
CA GLY A 83 -15.53 1.45 9.88
C GLY A 83 -15.43 0.00 10.34
N ILE A 84 -14.78 -0.82 9.50
CA ILE A 84 -14.63 -2.27 9.69
C ILE A 84 -13.38 -2.69 10.46
N GLN A 85 -12.38 -1.80 10.52
CA GLN A 85 -11.10 -2.08 11.18
C GLN A 85 -11.22 -2.01 12.70
N SER A 86 -10.34 -2.73 13.39
CA SER A 86 -10.25 -2.69 14.86
C SER A 86 -9.82 -1.32 15.38
N HIS A 87 -8.97 -0.60 14.64
CA HIS A 87 -8.48 0.72 14.99
C HIS A 87 -8.31 1.62 13.76
N PRO A 88 -8.46 2.94 13.96
CA PRO A 88 -7.86 4.00 13.18
C PRO A 88 -6.64 3.66 12.33
N TYR A 89 -6.56 3.88 11.02
CA TYR A 89 -5.23 4.16 10.47
C TYR A 89 -4.77 5.54 10.97
N ASN A 90 -3.77 5.53 11.86
CA ASN A 90 -3.39 6.69 12.64
C ASN A 90 -1.91 6.59 13.11
N THR A 91 -1.19 7.70 13.03
CA THR A 91 0.21 7.79 13.47
C THR A 91 0.39 7.72 14.99
N SER A 92 -0.63 8.05 15.78
CA SER A 92 -0.67 7.98 17.23
C SER A 92 -0.72 6.55 17.74
N LYS A 93 0.26 6.18 18.57
CA LYS A 93 0.29 4.88 19.28
C LYS A 93 -0.82 4.71 20.32
N THR A 94 -1.49 5.79 20.70
CA THR A 94 -2.64 5.73 21.61
C THR A 94 -3.92 5.36 20.86
N VAL A 95 -4.05 5.81 19.61
CA VAL A 95 -5.25 5.53 18.78
C VAL A 95 -5.12 4.19 18.09
N ASN A 96 -3.97 3.92 17.47
CA ASN A 96 -3.64 2.62 16.91
C ASN A 96 -2.33 2.13 17.54
N PRO A 97 -2.38 1.17 18.48
CA PRO A 97 -1.20 0.72 19.21
C PRO A 97 -0.38 -0.32 18.46
N TYR A 98 -0.82 -0.79 17.29
CA TYR A 98 -0.21 -1.93 16.62
C TYR A 98 1.26 -1.71 16.23
N THR A 99 1.99 -2.81 16.35
CA THR A 99 3.41 -2.99 16.05
C THR A 99 3.61 -4.38 15.43
N VAL A 100 4.80 -4.64 14.86
CA VAL A 100 5.11 -5.97 14.29
C VAL A 100 4.98 -7.12 15.29
N ARG A 101 5.15 -6.83 16.58
CA ARG A 101 4.98 -7.80 17.68
C ARG A 101 3.57 -8.38 17.72
N ASP A 102 2.55 -7.58 17.41
CA ASP A 102 1.15 -7.98 17.52
C ASP A 102 0.79 -9.05 16.47
N ALA A 103 1.51 -9.08 15.34
CA ALA A 103 1.33 -10.09 14.30
C ALA A 103 1.70 -11.51 14.75
N ARG A 104 2.37 -11.69 15.90
CA ARG A 104 2.70 -13.02 16.44
C ARG A 104 1.50 -13.78 16.99
N THR A 105 0.42 -13.08 17.30
CA THR A 105 -0.79 -13.66 17.92
C THR A 105 -2.02 -13.60 17.03
N LYS A 106 -1.89 -13.05 15.82
CA LYS A 106 -2.97 -12.96 14.84
C LYS A 106 -2.83 -14.08 13.81
N ASN A 107 -3.97 -14.60 13.37
CA ASN A 107 -4.07 -15.75 12.47
C ASN A 107 -5.16 -15.55 11.40
N GLU A 108 -5.62 -14.31 11.23
CA GLU A 108 -6.60 -13.87 10.24
C GLU A 108 -5.95 -12.74 9.43
N VAL A 109 -6.19 -12.72 8.12
CA VAL A 109 -5.44 -11.90 7.16
C VAL A 109 -5.72 -10.41 7.32
N HIS A 110 -6.96 -9.99 7.51
CA HIS A 110 -7.30 -8.58 7.75
C HIS A 110 -6.66 -8.09 9.05
N ASP A 111 -6.69 -8.93 10.07
CA ASP A 111 -6.15 -8.66 11.39
C ASP A 111 -4.63 -8.44 11.35
N ILE A 112 -3.90 -9.32 10.63
CA ILE A 112 -2.46 -9.17 10.36
C ILE A 112 -2.22 -7.93 9.50
N GLY A 113 -3.07 -7.72 8.50
CA GLY A 113 -2.98 -6.65 7.54
C GLY A 113 -3.06 -5.26 8.18
N GLU A 114 -3.98 -5.03 9.13
CA GLU A 114 -4.15 -3.75 9.83
C GLU A 114 -2.82 -3.22 10.40
N ILE A 115 -1.94 -4.13 10.83
CA ILE A 115 -0.60 -3.79 11.32
C ILE A 115 0.25 -3.18 10.18
N TRP A 116 0.21 -3.78 9.00
CA TRP A 116 0.96 -3.34 7.83
C TRP A 116 0.43 -2.04 7.22
N ALA A 117 -0.89 -1.84 7.03
CA ALA A 117 -1.38 -0.53 6.57
C ALA A 117 -1.00 0.55 7.56
N ASN A 118 -1.17 0.30 8.85
CA ASN A 118 -0.82 1.32 9.83
C ASN A 118 0.67 1.66 9.77
N MET A 119 1.56 0.70 9.49
CA MET A 119 2.96 1.00 9.19
C MET A 119 3.11 1.90 7.96
N LEU A 120 2.41 1.61 6.87
CA LEU A 120 2.45 2.42 5.65
C LEU A 120 1.83 3.82 5.85
N THR A 121 0.83 3.98 6.71
CA THR A 121 0.30 5.27 7.17
C THR A 121 1.38 6.08 7.90
N ASN A 122 2.21 5.44 8.72
CA ASN A 122 3.33 6.10 9.38
C ASN A 122 4.44 6.48 8.38
N VAL A 123 4.68 5.64 7.36
CA VAL A 123 5.59 5.97 6.24
C VAL A 123 5.07 7.18 5.45
N TYR A 124 3.78 7.19 5.12
CA TYR A 124 3.13 8.31 4.44
C TYR A 124 3.30 9.62 5.22
N ALA A 125 2.96 9.59 6.51
CA ALA A 125 3.07 10.76 7.36
C ALA A 125 4.51 11.26 7.50
N ALA A 126 5.49 10.35 7.59
CA ALA A 126 6.90 10.71 7.66
C ALA A 126 7.36 11.38 6.35
N LEU A 127 7.02 10.82 5.19
CA LEU A 127 7.37 11.37 3.89
C LEU A 127 6.70 12.73 3.62
N VAL A 128 5.40 12.86 3.92
CA VAL A 128 4.69 14.14 3.82
C VAL A 128 5.29 15.17 4.77
N GLY A 129 5.65 14.77 6.00
CA GLY A 129 6.31 15.65 6.95
C GLY A 129 7.68 16.14 6.48
N THR A 130 8.45 15.33 5.75
CA THR A 130 9.79 15.73 5.25
C THR A 130 9.77 16.44 3.91
N SER A 131 8.86 16.06 3.03
CA SER A 131 8.88 16.44 1.60
C SER A 131 7.61 17.15 1.14
N GLY A 132 6.70 17.46 2.07
CA GLY A 132 5.45 18.17 1.80
C GLY A 132 4.37 17.32 1.12
N PHE A 133 3.25 17.96 0.82
CA PHE A 133 2.09 17.37 0.14
C PHE A 133 1.76 18.18 -1.11
N ASP A 134 1.35 17.51 -2.18
CA ASP A 134 0.77 18.16 -3.35
C ASP A 134 -0.52 17.45 -3.78
N VAL A 135 -1.60 18.23 -3.93
CA VAL A 135 -2.90 17.74 -4.36
C VAL A 135 -2.85 17.04 -5.71
N LYS A 136 -1.86 17.32 -6.57
CA LYS A 136 -1.71 16.74 -7.91
C LYS A 136 -1.00 15.39 -7.93
N ALA A 137 -0.58 14.84 -6.79
CA ALA A 137 0.12 13.55 -6.76
C ALA A 137 -0.66 12.39 -7.42
N HIS A 138 -1.99 12.50 -7.55
CA HIS A 138 -2.83 11.53 -8.27
C HIS A 138 -2.84 11.68 -9.79
N SER A 139 -2.30 12.78 -10.33
CA SER A 139 -2.32 13.08 -11.75
C SER A 139 -0.97 13.51 -12.34
N ASP A 140 0.04 13.73 -11.50
CA ASP A 140 1.38 14.12 -11.91
C ASP A 140 2.45 13.24 -11.25
N ALA A 141 2.90 12.22 -11.98
CA ALA A 141 3.93 11.29 -11.54
C ALA A 141 5.36 11.88 -11.53
N SER A 142 5.55 13.13 -11.98
CA SER A 142 6.87 13.78 -11.92
C SER A 142 7.17 14.41 -10.55
N LEU A 143 6.15 14.49 -9.69
CA LEU A 143 6.26 15.10 -8.37
C LEU A 143 7.14 14.28 -7.42
N THR A 144 7.84 15.01 -6.55
CA THR A 144 8.72 14.45 -5.52
C THR A 144 8.29 14.86 -4.11
N THR A 145 7.05 15.34 -3.97
CA THR A 145 6.42 15.57 -2.67
C THR A 145 6.17 14.26 -1.95
N GLY A 146 6.07 14.29 -0.63
CA GLY A 146 6.02 13.10 0.21
C GLY A 146 4.90 12.13 -0.16
N ASN A 147 3.72 12.64 -0.50
CA ASN A 147 2.59 11.83 -0.95
C ASN A 147 2.83 11.22 -2.35
N ALA A 148 3.50 11.92 -3.27
CA ALA A 148 3.87 11.37 -4.57
C ALA A 148 4.96 10.30 -4.45
N VAL A 149 6.01 10.58 -3.66
CA VAL A 149 7.07 9.62 -3.33
C VAL A 149 6.48 8.36 -2.72
N TRP A 150 5.55 8.48 -1.77
CA TRP A 150 4.90 7.32 -1.16
C TRP A 150 4.21 6.43 -2.21
N LEU A 151 3.49 7.00 -3.17
CA LEU A 151 2.82 6.23 -4.22
C LEU A 151 3.81 5.53 -5.16
N HIS A 152 4.89 6.22 -5.55
CA HIS A 152 5.94 5.61 -6.36
C HIS A 152 6.60 4.44 -5.62
N LEU A 153 6.93 4.62 -4.34
CA LEU A 153 7.48 3.56 -3.51
C LEU A 153 6.51 2.39 -3.36
N PHE A 154 5.21 2.66 -3.16
CA PHE A 154 4.18 1.63 -3.04
C PHE A 154 4.14 0.73 -4.29
N ILE A 155 4.03 1.31 -5.48
CA ILE A 155 3.90 0.55 -6.73
C ILE A 155 5.19 -0.22 -7.04
N ASP A 156 6.34 0.43 -6.97
CA ASP A 156 7.60 -0.20 -7.37
C ASP A 156 8.12 -1.20 -6.32
N ALA A 157 7.80 -1.02 -5.04
CA ALA A 157 8.11 -2.03 -4.01
C ALA A 157 7.32 -3.32 -4.21
N LEU A 158 6.06 -3.25 -4.67
CA LEU A 158 5.29 -4.45 -5.02
C LEU A 158 5.96 -5.24 -6.16
N ALA A 159 6.50 -4.54 -7.17
CA ALA A 159 7.21 -5.18 -8.27
C ALA A 159 8.57 -5.76 -7.84
N LEU A 160 9.19 -5.19 -6.81
CA LEU A 160 10.52 -5.57 -6.34
C LEU A 160 10.53 -6.68 -5.28
N GLN A 161 9.49 -6.75 -4.46
CA GLN A 161 9.43 -7.72 -3.36
C GLN A 161 9.33 -9.18 -3.87
N PRO A 162 9.85 -10.16 -3.11
CA PRO A 162 9.80 -11.56 -3.52
C PRO A 162 8.36 -12.12 -3.53
N CYS A 163 8.19 -13.28 -4.15
CA CYS A 163 6.97 -14.08 -3.96
C CYS A 163 6.85 -14.52 -2.49
N THR A 164 5.64 -14.52 -1.94
CA THR A 164 5.37 -14.77 -0.51
C THR A 164 6.18 -13.86 0.41
N PRO A 165 6.05 -12.53 0.26
CA PRO A 165 6.80 -11.59 1.08
C PRO A 165 6.38 -11.69 2.55
N THR A 166 7.35 -11.43 3.43
CA THR A 166 7.14 -11.10 4.85
C THR A 166 7.14 -9.58 5.04
N PHE A 167 6.71 -9.07 6.19
CA PHE A 167 6.81 -7.64 6.50
C PHE A 167 8.26 -7.11 6.38
N ILE A 168 9.25 -7.94 6.72
CA ILE A 168 10.67 -7.59 6.66
C ILE A 168 11.12 -7.43 5.21
N THR A 169 10.80 -8.41 4.35
CA THR A 169 11.17 -8.36 2.94
C THR A 169 10.40 -7.28 2.17
N ALA A 170 9.14 -7.01 2.56
CA ALA A 170 8.37 -5.90 2.01
C ALA A 170 8.98 -4.55 2.41
N ARG A 171 9.34 -4.35 3.69
CA ARG A 171 10.09 -3.16 4.13
C ARG A 171 11.38 -2.97 3.33
N ASP A 172 12.16 -4.03 3.16
CA ASP A 172 13.41 -3.97 2.42
C ASP A 172 13.18 -3.58 0.96
N ALA A 173 12.09 -4.06 0.35
CA ALA A 173 11.68 -3.63 -0.99
C ALA A 173 11.38 -2.12 -1.03
N TRP A 174 10.66 -1.56 -0.07
CA TRP A 174 10.41 -0.10 0.00
C TRP A 174 11.71 0.71 0.08
N ILE A 175 12.65 0.30 0.92
CA ILE A 175 13.94 0.98 1.07
C ILE A 175 14.81 0.83 -0.19
N GLN A 176 14.80 -0.34 -0.82
CA GLN A 176 15.53 -0.57 -2.06
C GLN A 176 14.91 0.20 -3.23
N THR A 177 13.59 0.34 -3.28
CA THR A 177 12.90 1.20 -4.26
C THR A 177 13.31 2.66 -4.10
N ASP A 178 13.40 3.18 -2.86
CA ASP A 178 13.94 4.52 -2.62
C ASP A 178 15.39 4.65 -3.10
N LYS A 179 16.19 3.60 -2.92
CA LYS A 179 17.55 3.56 -3.45
C LYS A 179 17.58 3.66 -4.97
N ASN A 180 16.67 2.97 -5.64
CA ASN A 180 16.60 2.90 -7.10
C ASN A 180 16.07 4.19 -7.73
N LEU A 181 15.00 4.77 -7.18
CA LEU A 181 14.31 5.92 -7.74
C LEU A 181 14.90 7.26 -7.28
N TYR A 182 15.33 7.33 -6.03
CA TYR A 182 15.71 8.57 -5.35
C TYR A 182 17.14 8.56 -4.82
N ASN A 183 17.96 7.61 -5.27
CA ASN A 183 19.35 7.42 -4.81
C ASN A 183 19.49 7.18 -3.28
N GLY A 184 18.40 6.87 -2.59
CA GLY A 184 18.37 6.67 -1.13
C GLY A 184 18.06 7.94 -0.35
N ALA A 185 17.53 8.99 -1.00
CA ALA A 185 17.29 10.28 -0.35
C ALA A 185 16.29 10.21 0.82
N ASN A 186 15.38 9.23 0.83
CA ASN A 186 14.38 9.07 1.87
C ASN A 186 14.69 7.91 2.83
N ALA A 187 15.82 7.21 2.68
CA ALA A 187 16.15 6.00 3.43
C ALA A 187 16.00 6.17 4.95
N CYS A 188 16.48 7.26 5.53
CA CYS A 188 16.37 7.49 6.97
C CYS A 188 14.93 7.82 7.41
N THR A 189 14.14 8.48 6.58
CA THR A 189 12.71 8.69 6.81
C THR A 189 11.98 7.36 6.84
N LEU A 190 12.25 6.48 5.87
CA LEU A 190 11.66 5.14 5.78
C LEU A 190 12.05 4.27 6.97
N TRP A 191 13.35 4.18 7.29
CA TRP A 191 13.84 3.42 8.44
C TRP A 191 13.19 3.88 9.74
N SER A 192 13.13 5.20 9.97
CA SER A 192 12.51 5.75 11.18
C SER A 192 11.01 5.44 11.25
N ALA A 193 10.30 5.51 10.14
CA ALA A 193 8.87 5.21 10.08
C ALA A 193 8.59 3.73 10.37
N PHE A 194 9.29 2.80 9.73
CA PHE A 194 9.11 1.37 10.00
C PHE A 194 9.56 0.99 11.42
N ALA A 195 10.69 1.52 11.89
CA ALA A 195 11.19 1.31 13.26
C ALA A 195 10.21 1.86 14.31
N SER A 196 9.48 2.95 14.00
CA SER A 196 8.45 3.49 14.91
C SER A 196 7.35 2.47 15.23
N ARG A 197 7.15 1.48 14.37
CA ARG A 197 6.18 0.38 14.51
C ARG A 197 6.84 -1.00 14.66
N GLY A 198 8.13 -1.02 14.96
CA GLY A 198 8.87 -2.20 15.39
C GLY A 198 9.55 -2.99 14.29
N ILE A 199 9.55 -2.54 13.04
CA ILE A 199 10.29 -3.20 11.93
C ILE A 199 11.56 -2.42 11.61
N ASP A 200 12.64 -2.75 12.32
CA ASP A 200 13.95 -2.12 12.18
C ASP A 200 15.00 -2.99 11.48
N GLN A 201 16.21 -2.47 11.30
CA GLN A 201 17.29 -3.17 10.60
C GLN A 201 17.64 -4.53 11.24
N GLY A 202 17.48 -4.65 12.56
CA GLY A 202 17.74 -5.87 13.32
C GLY A 202 16.55 -6.84 13.41
N THR A 203 15.38 -6.47 12.87
CA THR A 203 14.17 -7.25 13.01
C THR A 203 14.34 -8.58 12.30
N THR A 204 14.08 -9.64 13.05
CA THR A 204 14.10 -11.03 12.56
C THR A 204 12.68 -11.56 12.53
N SER A 205 12.50 -12.78 12.03
CA SER A 205 11.23 -13.51 12.09
C SER A 205 10.67 -13.68 13.51
N ALA A 206 11.45 -13.41 14.56
CA ALA A 206 10.96 -13.35 15.94
C ALA A 206 10.07 -12.13 16.24
N ARG A 207 9.98 -11.16 15.31
CA ARG A 207 9.08 -9.99 15.37
C ARG A 207 9.10 -9.27 16.72
N LYS A 208 10.29 -9.00 17.25
CA LYS A 208 10.44 -8.23 18.49
C LYS A 208 10.51 -6.76 18.14
N ASP A 209 9.74 -5.94 18.86
CA ASP A 209 9.83 -4.50 18.68
C ASP A 209 11.24 -4.04 18.98
N ASN A 210 11.81 -3.37 18.00
CA ASN A 210 13.04 -2.62 18.15
C ASN A 210 12.91 -1.35 17.30
N ALA A 211 13.50 -0.27 17.79
CA ALA A 211 13.41 1.06 17.22
C ALA A 211 14.76 1.54 16.67
N ASP A 212 15.74 0.64 16.58
CA ASP A 212 17.06 0.97 16.05
C ASP A 212 16.94 1.37 14.57
N VAL A 213 17.82 2.25 14.13
CA VAL A 213 17.94 2.61 12.70
C VAL A 213 19.41 2.49 12.32
N PRO A 214 19.75 2.39 11.03
CA PRO A 214 21.15 2.41 10.61
C PRO A 214 21.90 3.59 11.25
N ALA A 215 23.18 3.39 11.55
CA ALA A 215 23.98 4.36 12.32
C ALA A 215 24.00 5.76 11.66
N GLU A 216 24.00 5.79 10.33
CA GLU A 216 23.89 7.00 9.52
C GLU A 216 22.57 7.76 9.72
N CYS A 217 21.49 7.08 10.10
CA CYS A 217 20.18 7.66 10.37
C CYS A 217 20.00 8.07 11.84
N SER A 218 20.80 7.50 12.74
CA SER A 218 20.79 7.85 14.18
C SER A 218 21.46 9.20 14.48
N ALA A 219 22.25 9.75 13.55
CA ALA A 219 23.05 10.94 13.76
C ALA A 219 22.29 12.28 13.61
N SER A 220 21.03 12.26 13.18
CA SER A 220 20.22 13.47 12.97
C SER A 220 19.31 13.75 14.17
N GLY A 221 19.92 14.15 15.28
CA GLY A 221 19.24 14.65 16.47
C GLY A 221 18.65 16.06 16.31
N THR A 222 17.93 16.31 15.21
CA THR A 222 16.92 17.35 14.99
C THR A 222 16.27 16.98 13.67
N GLY A 223 14.94 16.89 13.62
CA GLY A 223 14.21 16.53 12.41
C GLY A 223 14.73 17.26 11.17
N GLN A 224 14.82 16.49 10.08
CA GLN A 224 15.17 16.85 8.71
C GLN A 224 16.61 16.48 8.28
N PRO A 225 16.78 15.39 7.50
CA PRO A 225 17.94 15.20 6.64
C PRO A 225 18.03 16.37 5.64
N PRO A 226 19.24 16.83 5.28
CA PRO A 226 19.40 17.89 4.29
C PRO A 226 18.83 17.43 2.95
N VAL A 227 17.85 18.18 2.42
CA VAL A 227 17.42 18.07 1.02
C VAL A 227 18.66 18.31 0.14
N PRO A 228 19.05 17.38 -0.73
CA PRO A 228 20.11 17.65 -1.69
C PRO A 228 19.63 18.77 -2.62
N THR A 229 20.35 19.90 -2.62
CA THR A 229 20.11 20.97 -3.61
C THR A 229 20.39 20.39 -5.00
N THR A 230 19.33 20.13 -5.76
CA THR A 230 19.44 19.71 -7.16
C THR A 230 20.15 20.83 -7.92
N THR A 231 21.39 20.59 -8.30
CA THR A 231 22.04 21.39 -9.33
C THR A 231 21.46 20.88 -10.64
N THR A 232 20.69 21.72 -11.33
CA THR A 232 20.14 21.46 -12.65
C THR A 232 21.30 21.14 -13.60
N SER A 233 21.48 19.86 -13.90
CA SER A 233 22.23 19.43 -15.08
C SER A 233 21.20 19.01 -16.11
N ASP A 234 21.16 19.75 -17.21
CA ASP A 234 20.30 19.53 -18.36
C ASP A 234 20.36 18.05 -18.80
N VAL A 235 19.26 17.33 -18.60
CA VAL A 235 19.01 16.06 -19.28
C VAL A 235 18.42 16.41 -20.65
N PRO A 236 19.07 16.04 -21.77
CA PRO A 236 18.50 16.31 -23.08
C PRO A 236 17.23 15.47 -23.28
N GLU A 237 16.19 16.14 -23.75
CA GLU A 237 14.92 15.60 -24.21
C GLU A 237 15.14 14.41 -25.17
N PRO A 238 14.44 13.26 -25.00
CA PRO A 238 14.55 12.17 -25.96
C PRO A 238 13.83 12.57 -27.25
N THR A 239 14.60 12.65 -28.34
CA THR A 239 14.10 12.90 -29.69
C THR A 239 13.08 11.83 -30.09
N ALA A 240 11.83 12.25 -30.31
CA ALA A 240 10.78 11.40 -30.86
C ALA A 240 11.21 10.83 -32.22
N THR A 241 11.35 9.51 -32.30
CA THR A 241 11.49 8.82 -33.58
C THR A 241 10.10 8.38 -34.02
N THR A 242 9.63 8.96 -35.12
CA THR A 242 8.36 8.63 -35.76
C THR A 242 8.45 7.23 -36.36
N THR A 243 7.79 6.25 -35.73
CA THR A 243 7.47 4.97 -36.38
C THR A 243 6.04 5.04 -36.90
N THR A 244 5.90 4.81 -38.20
CA THR A 244 4.64 4.69 -38.94
C THR A 244 3.82 3.53 -38.39
N SER A 245 2.53 3.79 -38.13
CA SER A 245 1.54 2.79 -37.77
C SER A 245 1.23 1.91 -38.98
N ASP A 246 1.60 0.64 -38.92
CA ASP A 246 0.95 -0.39 -39.74
C ASP A 246 -0.29 -0.88 -38.99
N ASP A 247 -1.42 -0.78 -39.68
CA ASP A 247 -2.78 -1.15 -39.27
C ASP A 247 -2.90 -2.67 -39.26
N GLU A 248 -2.86 -3.28 -38.07
CA GLU A 248 -3.22 -4.68 -37.86
C GLU A 248 -4.44 -4.72 -36.93
N SER A 249 -5.61 -4.84 -37.56
CA SER A 249 -6.88 -5.07 -36.89
C SER A 249 -6.81 -6.32 -36.00
N ALA A 250 -6.84 -6.13 -34.69
CA ALA A 250 -7.02 -7.19 -33.71
C ALA A 250 -8.44 -7.76 -33.79
N PRO A 251 -8.64 -9.08 -33.64
CA PRO A 251 -9.98 -9.65 -33.58
C PRO A 251 -10.64 -9.26 -32.25
N THR A 252 -11.88 -8.79 -32.32
CA THR A 252 -12.77 -8.65 -31.17
C THR A 252 -13.09 -10.03 -30.60
N GLU A 253 -12.44 -10.40 -29.50
CA GLU A 253 -12.88 -11.49 -28.62
C GLU A 253 -14.18 -11.05 -27.93
N THR A 254 -15.30 -11.73 -28.24
CA THR A 254 -16.57 -11.54 -27.55
C THR A 254 -16.61 -12.45 -26.31
N PHE A 255 -16.84 -11.86 -25.15
CA PHE A 255 -17.07 -12.56 -23.89
C PHE A 255 -18.19 -13.59 -24.02
N ASP A 256 -17.86 -14.88 -23.84
CA ASP A 256 -18.82 -15.98 -23.76
C ASP A 256 -18.94 -16.44 -22.29
N PRO A 257 -20.01 -16.08 -21.57
CA PRO A 257 -20.22 -16.48 -20.19
C PRO A 257 -20.47 -17.99 -20.02
N THR A 258 -20.53 -18.76 -21.11
CA THR A 258 -20.73 -20.20 -21.10
C THR A 258 -19.46 -21.02 -21.36
N ASP A 259 -18.30 -20.36 -21.52
CA ASP A 259 -17.03 -21.06 -21.73
C ASP A 259 -16.64 -21.90 -20.50
N PRO A 260 -16.54 -23.24 -20.63
CA PRO A 260 -16.12 -24.12 -19.54
C PRO A 260 -14.62 -24.01 -19.20
N GLN A 261 -13.83 -23.23 -19.96
CA GLN A 261 -12.44 -22.89 -19.64
C GLN A 261 -12.30 -21.51 -18.97
N ASN A 262 -13.41 -20.80 -18.74
CA ASN A 262 -13.37 -19.54 -18.01
C ASN A 262 -12.90 -19.78 -16.56
N PRO A 263 -11.75 -19.21 -16.12
CA PRO A 263 -11.25 -19.40 -14.77
C PRO A 263 -12.20 -18.86 -13.69
N GLU A 264 -13.11 -17.93 -14.00
CA GLU A 264 -14.14 -17.43 -13.07
C GLU A 264 -15.22 -18.48 -12.73
N ASN A 265 -15.36 -19.55 -13.53
CA ASN A 265 -16.36 -20.60 -13.29
C ASN A 265 -15.90 -21.67 -12.28
N HIS A 266 -14.66 -21.59 -11.77
CA HIS A 266 -14.08 -22.60 -10.90
C HIS A 266 -13.83 -22.18 -9.45
N GLU A 267 -14.14 -20.94 -9.07
CA GLU A 267 -13.99 -20.48 -7.69
C GLU A 267 -15.30 -19.89 -7.18
N HIS A 268 -16.07 -20.74 -6.49
CA HIS A 268 -17.28 -20.35 -5.79
C HIS A 268 -17.33 -21.01 -4.41
N PRO A 269 -16.96 -20.29 -3.35
CA PRO A 269 -17.56 -20.48 -2.04
C PRO A 269 -18.82 -19.60 -1.97
N GLN A 270 -19.99 -20.23 -1.91
CA GLN A 270 -21.26 -19.55 -1.63
C GLN A 270 -21.49 -19.32 -0.12
N ASP A 271 -20.43 -19.02 0.65
CA ASP A 271 -20.55 -18.90 2.10
C ASP A 271 -20.48 -17.44 2.58
N PRO A 272 -21.62 -16.83 2.97
CA PRO A 272 -21.65 -15.48 3.52
C PRO A 272 -20.99 -15.35 4.91
N SER A 273 -20.42 -16.42 5.49
CA SER A 273 -19.69 -16.34 6.76
C SER A 273 -18.29 -15.71 6.65
N GLU A 274 -17.75 -15.51 5.44
CA GLU A 274 -16.43 -14.87 5.27
C GLU A 274 -16.49 -13.33 5.41
N CYS A 275 -17.68 -12.74 5.53
CA CYS A 275 -17.84 -11.29 5.75
C CYS A 275 -18.21 -10.92 7.20
N THR A 276 -18.29 -11.88 8.11
CA THR A 276 -18.45 -11.61 9.56
C THR A 276 -17.83 -12.74 10.38
N ASP A 277 -16.62 -12.51 10.88
CA ASP A 277 -16.19 -12.87 12.25
C ASP A 277 -14.87 -12.15 12.62
#